data_AF-A0AAX0QYW9-F1
#
_entry.id   AF-A0AAX0QYW9-F1
#
_cell.length_a   1.000
_cell.length_b   1.000
_cell.length_c   1.000
_cell.angle_alpha   90.00
_cell.angle_beta   90.00
_cell.angle_gamma   90.00
#
_symmetry.space_group_name_H-M   'P 1'
#
loop_
_entity.id
_entity.type
_entity.pdbx_description
1 polymer ?
#
loop_
_entity_poly.entity_id
_entity_poly.type
_entity_poly.pdbx_seq_one_letter_code
_entity_poly.pdbx_strand_id
1 'polypeptide(L)' 'MGAAFCFFSGSAAAGGIAFINSLGNLGAFVGPFVIGYLRSQPGGFSTGLYALAIMGLAATVMLIFLLRLLRQT' A
#
# COMPACT_ATOMS: atom_id res chain seq x y z
N MET A 1 20.02 11.14 -3.83
CA MET A 1 18.60 11.07 -3.42
C MET A 1 17.84 12.08 -4.29
N GLY A 2 17.15 11.68 -5.38
CA GLY A 2 16.33 12.67 -6.14
C GLY A 2 16.01 12.44 -7.63
N ALA A 3 16.47 11.41 -8.33
CA ALA A 3 16.32 11.36 -9.80
C ALA A 3 15.07 10.62 -10.35
N ALA A 4 14.33 9.85 -9.54
CA ALA A 4 13.25 9.00 -10.07
C ALA A 4 11.98 9.77 -10.48
N PHE A 5 11.66 10.89 -9.79
CA PHE A 5 10.47 11.69 -10.08
C PHE A 5 10.68 12.71 -11.21
N CYS A 6 11.92 13.01 -11.60
CA CYS A 6 12.23 13.99 -12.64
C CYS A 6 11.92 13.52 -14.08
N PHE A 7 11.65 12.22 -14.29
CA PHE A 7 11.30 11.68 -15.61
C PHE A 7 9.82 11.88 -15.98
N PHE A 8 8.98 12.27 -15.02
CA PHE A 8 7.55 12.45 -15.24
C PHE A 8 7.27 13.96 -15.27
N SER A 9 6.99 14.50 -16.46
CA SER A 9 6.55 15.90 -16.64
C SER A 9 5.49 16.24 -15.59
N GLY A 10 5.58 17.38 -14.90
CA GLY A 10 4.90 17.63 -13.60
C GLY A 10 3.40 17.27 -13.51
N SER A 11 2.65 17.35 -14.62
CA SER A 11 1.25 16.92 -14.71
C SER A 11 1.06 15.45 -14.37
N ALA A 12 2.01 14.66 -14.81
CA ALA A 12 1.96 13.24 -14.70
C ALA A 12 2.27 12.86 -13.24
N ALA A 13 3.28 13.47 -12.60
CA ALA A 13 3.57 13.26 -11.17
C ALA A 13 2.37 13.61 -10.27
N ALA A 14 1.65 14.69 -10.59
CA ALA A 14 0.40 15.04 -9.93
C ALA A 14 -0.68 13.94 -10.09
N GLY A 15 -0.80 13.34 -11.28
CA GLY A 15 -1.71 12.22 -11.53
C GLY A 15 -1.38 10.97 -10.69
N GLY A 16 -0.11 10.63 -10.55
CA GLY A 16 0.34 9.53 -9.68
C GLY A 16 0.00 9.76 -8.20
N ILE A 17 0.22 10.99 -7.72
CA ILE A 17 -0.11 11.38 -6.34
C ILE A 17 -1.63 11.32 -6.09
N ALA A 18 -2.43 11.86 -7.02
CA ALA A 18 -3.89 11.83 -6.91
C ALA A 18 -4.46 10.40 -6.89
N PHE A 19 -3.86 9.49 -7.67
CA PHE A 19 -4.22 8.08 -7.68
C PHE A 19 -3.93 7.39 -6.33
N ILE A 20 -2.74 7.61 -5.77
CA ILE A 20 -2.37 7.07 -4.45
C ILE A 20 -3.30 7.61 -3.37
N ASN A 21 -3.63 8.90 -3.40
CA ASN A 21 -4.55 9.52 -2.45
C ASN A 21 -5.94 8.89 -2.52
N SER A 22 -6.44 8.64 -3.73
CA SER A 22 -7.73 7.99 -3.95
C SER A 22 -7.76 6.56 -3.39
N LEU A 23 -6.69 5.78 -3.61
CA LEU A 23 -6.55 4.44 -3.02
C LEU A 23 -6.46 4.49 -1.48
N GLY A 24 -5.74 5.46 -0.92
CA GLY A 24 -5.64 5.66 0.52
C GLY A 24 -6.99 5.97 1.15
N ASN A 25 -7.78 6.83 0.51
CA ASN A 25 -9.11 7.19 0.98
C ASN A 25 -10.10 6.00 0.88
N LEU A 26 -9.98 5.19 -0.17
CA LEU A 26 -10.73 3.95 -0.32
C LEU A 26 -10.37 2.92 0.77
N GLY A 27 -9.08 2.77 1.08
CA GLY A 27 -8.60 1.94 2.18
C GLY A 27 -9.12 2.41 3.54
N ALA A 28 -9.19 3.72 3.77
CA ALA A 28 -9.77 4.31 4.98
C ALA A 28 -11.29 4.10 5.08
N PHE A 29 -12.01 4.07 3.96
CA PHE A 29 -13.43 3.74 3.91
C PHE A 29 -13.69 2.25 4.21
N VAL A 30 -12.88 1.35 3.65
CA VAL A 30 -13.05 -0.11 3.80
C VAL A 30 -12.47 -0.63 5.13
N GLY A 31 -11.46 0.05 5.69
CA GLY A 31 -10.75 -0.34 6.91
C GLY A 31 -11.66 -0.63 8.12
N PRO A 32 -12.63 0.23 8.47
CA PRO A 32 -13.55 -0.01 9.59
C PRO A 32 -14.41 -1.25 9.42
N PHE A 33 -14.85 -1.56 8.20
CA PHE A 33 -15.63 -2.77 7.91
C PHE A 33 -14.78 -4.02 8.13
N VAL A 34 -13.53 -4.00 7.66
CA VAL A 34 -12.57 -5.08 7.85
C VAL A 34 -12.27 -5.26 9.34
N ILE A 35 -11.96 -4.18 10.08
CA ILE A 35 -11.68 -4.24 11.52
C ILE A 35 -12.91 -4.73 12.31
N GLY A 36 -14.12 -4.31 11.94
CA GLY A 36 -15.37 -4.78 12.55
C GLY A 36 -15.60 -6.28 12.33
N TYR A 37 -15.33 -6.76 11.12
CA TYR A 37 -15.40 -8.18 10.79
C TYR A 37 -14.35 -9.00 11.58
N LEU A 38 -13.10 -8.53 11.64
CA LEU A 38 -12.04 -9.23 12.38
C LEU A 38 -12.26 -9.21 13.90
N ARG A 39 -12.89 -8.17 14.46
CA ARG A 39 -13.29 -8.13 15.88
C ARG A 39 -14.31 -9.22 16.23
N SER A 40 -15.08 -9.68 15.24
CA SER A 40 -16.14 -10.68 15.42
C SER A 40 -15.63 -12.12 15.38
N GLN A 41 -14.36 -12.34 15.01
CA GLN A 41 -13.74 -13.66 14.98
C GLN A 41 -13.03 -14.02 16.30
N PRO A 42 -13.01 -15.32 16.68
CA PRO A 42 -12.28 -15.80 17.86
C PRO A 42 -10.77 -15.57 17.67
N GLY A 43 -10.19 -14.63 18.43
CA GLY A 43 -8.80 -14.15 18.29
C GLY A 43 -8.67 -12.62 18.42
N GLY A 44 -9.78 -11.90 18.29
CA GLY A 44 -9.88 -10.47 18.58
C GLY A 44 -8.93 -9.61 17.74
N PHE A 45 -8.36 -8.57 18.36
CA PHE A 45 -7.53 -7.57 17.67
C PHE A 45 -6.17 -8.12 17.18
N SER A 46 -5.67 -9.19 17.82
CA SER A 46 -4.38 -9.81 17.46
C SER A 46 -4.39 -10.35 16.04
N THR A 47 -5.43 -11.06 15.64
CA THR A 47 -5.57 -11.60 14.27
C THR A 47 -5.57 -10.48 13.22
N GLY A 48 -6.14 -9.32 13.54
CA GLY A 48 -6.09 -8.12 12.69
C GLY A 48 -4.70 -7.52 12.57
N LEU A 49 -3.94 -7.45 13.66
CA LEU A 49 -2.55 -7.02 13.60
C LEU A 49 -1.68 -7.97 12.78
N TYR A 50 -1.86 -9.29 12.93
CA TYR A 50 -1.12 -10.27 12.12
C TYR A 50 -1.45 -10.15 10.63
N ALA A 51 -2.72 -9.95 10.28
CA ALA A 51 -3.13 -9.71 8.89
C ALA A 51 -2.50 -8.43 8.30
N LEU A 52 -2.47 -7.33 9.07
CA LEU A 52 -1.81 -6.09 8.68
C LEU A 52 -0.30 -6.28 8.50
N ALA A 53 0.35 -6.99 9.43
CA ALA A 53 1.78 -7.28 9.35
C ALA A 53 2.13 -8.10 8.10
N ILE A 54 1.35 -9.15 7.78
CA ILE A 54 1.54 -9.96 6.58
C ILE A 54 1.34 -9.14 5.31
N MET A 55 0.31 -8.29 5.26
CA MET A 55 0.08 -7.40 4.11
C MET A 55 1.22 -6.39 3.92
N GLY A 56 1.73 -5.78 4.99
CA GLY A 56 2.88 -4.88 4.92
C GLY A 56 4.15 -5.59 4.44
N LEU A 57 4.38 -6.83 4.90
CA LEU A 57 5.50 -7.65 4.46
C LEU A 57 5.37 -8.02 2.97
N ALA A 58 4.19 -8.44 2.53
CA ALA A 58 3.91 -8.72 1.12
C ALA A 58 4.15 -7.49 0.22
N ALA A 59 3.68 -6.32 0.63
CA ALA A 59 3.92 -5.06 -0.08
C ALA A 59 5.42 -4.74 -0.18
N THR A 60 6.17 -4.97 0.89
CA THR A 60 7.63 -4.77 0.93
C THR A 60 8.34 -5.73 -0.03
N VAL A 61 7.97 -7.01 -0.02
CA VAL A 61 8.53 -8.02 -0.94
C VAL A 61 8.22 -7.65 -2.39
N MET A 62 6.99 -7.25 -2.69
CA MET A 62 6.57 -6.83 -4.02
C MET A 62 7.34 -5.58 -4.49
N LEU A 63 7.55 -4.60 -3.61
CA LEU A 63 8.36 -3.43 -3.92
C LEU A 63 9.82 -3.79 -4.20
N ILE A 64 10.43 -4.64 -3.37
CA ILE A 64 11.81 -5.12 -3.59
C ILE A 64 11.90 -5.85 -4.93
N PHE A 65 10.93 -6.70 -5.25
CA PHE A 65 10.88 -7.42 -6.52
C PHE A 65 10.78 -6.47 -7.71
N LEU A 66 9.87 -5.49 -7.66
CA LEU A 66 9.71 -4.47 -8.69
C LEU A 66 10.99 -3.64 -8.88
N LEU A 67 11.61 -3.20 -7.78
CA LEU A 67 12.87 -2.46 -7.81
C LEU A 67 14.01 -3.30 -8.40
N ARG A 68 14.03 -4.60 -8.13
CA ARG A 68 15.00 -5.51 -8.75
C ARG A 68 14.76 -5.63 -10.25
N LEU A 69 13.50 -5.71 -10.69
CA LEU A 69 13.15 -5.81 -12.10
C LEU A 69 13.53 -4.53 -12.86
N LEU A 70 13.21 -3.36 -12.31
CA LEU A 70 13.55 -2.06 -12.91
C LEU A 70 15.06 -1.78 -12.94
N ARG A 71 15.86 -2.42 -12.07
CA ARG A 71 17.32 -2.29 -12.05
C ARG A 71 18.03 -3.21 -13.06
N GLN A 72 17.30 -4.13 -13.71
CA GLN A 72 17.86 -5.07 -14.69
C GLN A 72 17.77 -4.55 -16.13
N THR A 73 16.89 -3.58 -16.38
CA THR A 73 16.85 -2.73 -17.59
C THR A 73 17.81 -1.56 -17.47
#